data_AF-A0A183V2S6-F1
#
_entry.id   AF-A0A183V2S6-F1
#
_cell.length_a   1.000
_cell.length_b   1.000
_cell.length_c   1.000
_cell.angle_alpha   90.00
_cell.angle_beta   90.00
_cell.angle_gamma   90.00
#
_symmetry.space_group_name_H-M   'P 1'
#
loop_
_entity.id
_entity.type
_entity.pdbx_description
1 polymer ?
#
loop_
_entity_poly.entity_id
_entity_poly.type
_entity_poly.pdbx_seq_one_letter_code
_entity_poly.pdbx_strand_id
1 'polypeptide(L)'
;MDRKKNIRNMSVIAHVDHGKSTLTDSLVSKAGIIAGAKAGETRFTDTRKDEQERCITIKSTAISLFFELDDKDIAFIKGDSQYEVDIVNGEKQKLHGFLINLIDSPGHVDFSSEARAKILAEKYEYDVTEARKIWCFGPDGTGANILVDVTKGVQYLNEIKDSVVAGFQWATKEGVLCDENMRGIRFNIHDVTLHADAIHRGGGQIIPTARRVIYACVLTAQPRLLEPVYLVEIQCPESAVGGIYGVLNRRRGHVIEESQVAGTPMFVVKAYLPVNESFGFTADLRSNTGGQAFPQCVFDHWQVLPGNPLEPSSKPAQVVADTRKRKGLKEQVPSLDNFLDKM
;
A
#
# COMPACT_ATOMS: atom_id res chain seq x y z
N MET A 1 30.38 29.11 7.07
CA MET A 1 31.45 28.22 6.55
C MET A 1 31.52 28.42 5.06
N ASP A 2 32.65 28.92 4.58
CA ASP A 2 32.75 29.46 3.21
C ASP A 2 33.21 28.41 2.19
N ARG A 3 33.50 27.19 2.66
CA ARG A 3 34.05 26.06 1.89
C ARG A 3 32.99 24.99 1.61
N LYS A 4 32.00 25.32 0.77
CA LYS A 4 30.80 24.49 0.55
C LYS A 4 31.11 23.15 -0.13
N LYS A 5 32.14 23.08 -1.00
CA LYS A 5 32.51 21.84 -1.70
C LYS A 5 33.14 20.78 -0.79
N ASN A 6 33.57 21.15 0.42
CA ASN A 6 34.16 20.23 1.41
C ASN A 6 33.15 19.75 2.46
N ILE A 7 31.86 20.01 2.26
CA ILE A 7 30.78 19.50 3.10
C ILE A 7 30.25 18.19 2.49
N ARG A 8 30.03 17.17 3.32
CA ARG A 8 29.40 15.90 2.97
C ARG A 8 28.22 15.67 3.89
N ASN A 9 27.08 15.32 3.32
CA ASN A 9 25.93 14.84 4.09
C ASN A 9 25.80 13.34 3.81
N MET A 10 25.80 12.53 4.87
CA MET A 10 25.75 11.08 4.78
C MET A 10 24.70 10.55 5.74
N SER A 11 23.97 9.52 5.33
CA SER A 11 23.11 8.75 6.22
C SER A 11 23.30 7.26 5.96
N VAL A 12 23.20 6.47 7.02
CA VAL A 12 23.27 5.00 6.94
C VAL A 12 21.84 4.45 7.05
N ILE A 13 21.39 3.74 6.01
CA ILE A 13 20.04 3.16 5.93
C ILE A 13 20.15 1.63 5.93
N ALA A 14 19.53 0.99 6.91
CA ALA A 14 19.45 -0.47 7.05
C ALA A 14 18.39 -0.86 8.11
N HIS A 15 17.93 -2.11 8.08
CA HIS A 15 16.95 -2.64 9.06
C HIS A 15 17.55 -2.73 10.49
N VAL A 16 16.73 -2.86 11.53
CA VAL A 16 17.13 -3.09 12.94
C VAL A 16 18.24 -4.15 13.03
N ASP A 17 19.23 -3.93 13.91
CA ASP A 17 20.37 -4.82 14.21
C ASP A 17 21.36 -5.12 13.07
N HIS A 18 21.31 -4.38 11.96
CA HIS A 18 22.27 -4.51 10.86
C HIS A 18 23.52 -3.62 11.01
N GLY A 19 23.91 -3.28 12.25
CA GLY A 19 25.19 -2.59 12.51
C GLY A 19 25.24 -1.10 12.15
N LYS A 20 24.10 -0.42 11.96
CA LYS A 20 24.06 1.04 11.69
C LYS A 20 24.76 1.86 12.76
N SER A 21 24.29 1.74 14.01
CA SER A 21 24.83 2.49 15.15
C SER A 21 26.28 2.11 15.43
N THR A 22 26.67 0.86 15.16
CA THR A 22 28.07 0.40 15.22
C THR A 22 28.96 1.08 14.17
N LEU A 23 28.47 1.24 12.94
CA LEU A 23 29.18 1.97 11.89
C LEU A 23 29.26 3.46 12.23
N THR A 24 28.17 4.05 12.69
CA THR A 24 28.12 5.45 13.16
C THR A 24 29.16 5.68 14.27
N ASP A 25 29.18 4.86 15.31
CA ASP A 25 30.17 4.93 16.39
C ASP A 25 31.61 4.78 15.91
N SER A 26 31.86 3.88 14.96
CA SER A 26 33.20 3.68 14.40
C SER A 26 33.69 4.94 13.68
N LEU A 27 32.80 5.64 12.98
CA LEU A 27 33.11 6.92 12.33
C LEU A 27 33.35 8.04 13.35
N VAL A 28 32.53 8.12 14.40
CA VAL A 28 32.71 9.06 15.52
C VAL A 28 34.05 8.85 16.21
N SER A 29 34.44 7.59 16.41
CA SER A 29 35.72 7.26 17.02
C SER A 29 36.89 7.61 16.12
N LYS A 30 36.79 7.33 14.82
CA LYS A 30 37.82 7.66 13.85
C LYS A 30 38.02 9.18 13.71
N ALA A 31 36.96 9.97 13.92
CA ALA A 31 37.02 11.43 14.00
C ALA A 31 37.60 11.96 15.34
N GLY A 32 38.01 11.09 16.26
CA GLY A 32 38.63 11.46 17.54
C GLY A 32 37.65 11.96 18.60
N ILE A 33 36.33 11.85 18.37
CA ILE A 33 35.30 12.32 19.29
C ILE A 33 35.08 11.33 20.45
N ILE A 34 35.27 10.02 20.20
CA ILE A 34 35.24 8.97 21.22
C ILE A 34 36.48 8.09 21.17
N ALA A 35 36.91 7.57 22.31
CA ALA A 35 38.03 6.63 22.39
C ALA A 35 37.70 5.31 21.66
N GLY A 36 38.64 4.80 20.86
CA GLY A 36 38.45 3.57 20.04
C GLY A 36 38.05 2.33 20.83
N ALA A 37 38.50 2.22 22.09
CA ALA A 37 38.14 1.11 22.97
C ALA A 37 36.65 1.12 23.39
N LYS A 38 35.91 2.20 23.12
CA LYS A 38 34.50 2.39 23.48
C LYS A 38 33.57 2.48 22.26
N ALA A 39 34.11 2.37 21.05
CA ALA A 39 33.36 2.44 19.81
C ALA A 39 32.47 1.18 19.64
N GLY A 40 31.18 1.37 19.39
CA GLY A 40 30.21 0.29 19.21
C GLY A 40 29.51 -0.16 20.50
N GLU A 41 30.14 0.05 21.66
CA GLU A 41 29.51 -0.17 22.99
C GLU A 41 28.79 1.08 23.50
N THR A 42 29.30 2.27 23.18
CA THR A 42 28.78 3.54 23.71
C THR A 42 27.51 3.99 23.00
N ARG A 43 27.34 3.68 21.72
CA ARG A 43 26.20 4.09 20.87
C ARG A 43 25.94 5.58 21.02
N PHE A 44 26.92 6.37 20.64
CA PHE A 44 27.02 7.80 20.96
C PHE A 44 25.79 8.61 20.54
N THR A 45 25.12 8.18 19.47
CA THR A 45 23.92 8.82 18.90
C THR A 45 22.59 8.40 19.55
N ASP A 46 22.59 7.35 20.38
CA ASP A 46 21.43 6.87 21.14
C ASP A 46 21.31 7.69 22.45
N THR A 47 20.88 8.94 22.31
CA THR A 47 20.85 9.91 23.42
C THR A 47 19.68 9.71 24.39
N ARG A 48 18.67 8.91 24.02
CA ARG A 48 17.46 8.72 24.83
C ARG A 48 17.53 7.44 25.67
N LYS A 49 16.91 7.45 26.85
CA LYS A 49 16.87 6.29 27.77
C LYS A 49 16.23 5.05 27.14
N ASP A 50 15.16 5.24 26.37
CA ASP A 50 14.47 4.15 25.67
C ASP A 50 15.28 3.56 24.51
N GLU A 51 16.16 4.35 23.89
CA GLU A 51 17.10 3.89 22.85
C GLU A 51 18.23 3.05 23.48
N GLN A 52 18.76 3.52 24.61
CA GLN A 52 19.83 2.84 25.38
C GLN A 52 19.34 1.50 25.96
N GLU A 53 18.15 1.48 26.58
CA GLU A 53 17.57 0.26 27.18
C GLU A 53 17.27 -0.82 26.13
N ARG A 54 16.81 -0.40 24.95
CA ARG A 54 16.41 -1.32 23.87
C ARG A 54 17.51 -1.58 22.87
N CYS A 55 18.66 -0.91 23.00
CA CYS A 55 19.75 -1.02 22.06
C CYS A 55 19.31 -0.77 20.60
N ILE A 56 18.47 0.24 20.37
CA ILE A 56 18.01 0.62 19.03
C ILE A 56 17.91 2.14 18.88
N THR A 57 18.29 2.65 17.71
CA THR A 57 18.06 4.05 17.34
C THR A 57 16.58 4.27 16.99
N ILE A 58 15.89 5.12 17.75
CA ILE A 58 14.44 5.40 17.62
C ILE A 58 14.21 6.76 16.94
N LYS A 59 15.11 7.72 17.07
CA LYS A 59 15.05 9.01 16.36
C LYS A 59 16.28 9.25 15.51
N SER A 60 16.08 10.01 14.43
CA SER A 60 17.19 10.47 13.61
C SER A 60 18.02 11.47 14.40
N THR A 61 19.32 11.20 14.52
CA THR A 61 20.29 12.07 15.20
C THR A 61 21.34 12.50 14.18
N ALA A 62 21.59 13.79 14.08
CA ALA A 62 22.62 14.35 13.20
C ALA A 62 23.82 14.79 14.03
N ILE A 63 25.01 14.39 13.60
CA ILE A 63 26.28 14.81 14.17
C ILE A 63 27.19 15.31 13.04
N SER A 64 28.02 16.31 13.35
CA SER A 64 29.02 16.81 12.41
C SER A 64 30.40 16.32 12.84
N LEU A 65 31.10 15.67 11.91
CA LEU A 65 32.46 15.17 12.06
C LEU A 65 33.38 16.04 11.20
N PHE A 66 34.54 16.41 11.72
CA PHE A 66 35.60 17.01 10.91
C PHE A 66 36.67 15.95 10.65
N PHE A 67 37.07 15.80 9.39
CA PHE A 67 38.06 14.81 8.99
C PHE A 67 39.07 15.43 8.03
N GLU A 68 40.36 15.24 8.31
CA GLU A 68 41.44 15.63 7.41
C GLU A 68 41.95 14.39 6.68
N LEU A 69 41.95 14.46 5.35
CA LEU A 69 42.45 13.38 4.51
C LEU A 69 43.96 13.51 4.31
N ASP A 70 44.64 12.36 4.21
CA ASP A 70 46.04 12.31 3.80
C ASP A 70 46.18 12.57 2.29
N ASP A 71 47.38 12.96 1.84
CA ASP A 71 47.69 13.21 0.43
C ASP A 71 47.28 12.06 -0.50
N LYS A 72 47.46 10.82 -0.01
CA LYS A 72 47.12 9.60 -0.75
C LYS A 72 45.63 9.48 -1.01
N ASP A 73 44.80 9.94 -0.08
CA ASP A 73 43.34 9.80 -0.15
C ASP A 73 42.70 10.93 -0.96
N ILE A 74 43.25 12.14 -0.87
CA ILE A 74 42.84 13.30 -1.68
C ILE A 74 43.05 13.07 -3.17
N ALA A 75 44.05 12.26 -3.54
CA ALA A 75 44.29 11.87 -4.92
C ALA A 75 43.09 11.15 -5.56
N PHE A 76 42.22 10.50 -4.77
CA PHE A 76 41.02 9.84 -5.29
C PHE A 76 39.86 10.80 -5.58
N ILE A 77 39.87 12.03 -5.01
CA ILE A 77 38.82 13.02 -5.24
C ILE A 77 39.11 13.81 -6.52
N LYS A 78 38.50 13.39 -7.63
CA LYS A 78 38.82 13.96 -8.97
C LYS A 78 37.87 15.06 -9.43
N GLY A 79 36.65 15.16 -8.91
CA GLY A 79 35.66 16.13 -9.41
C GLY A 79 35.88 17.54 -8.85
N ASP A 80 35.98 18.56 -9.71
CA ASP A 80 36.23 19.97 -9.30
C ASP A 80 35.10 20.60 -8.45
N SER A 81 33.95 19.94 -8.38
CA SER A 81 32.83 20.28 -7.48
C SER A 81 32.91 19.59 -6.12
N GLN A 82 33.84 18.66 -5.94
CA GLN A 82 33.98 17.81 -4.75
C GLN A 82 35.03 18.32 -3.78
N TYR A 83 35.80 19.36 -4.12
CA TYR A 83 36.80 19.91 -3.23
C TYR A 83 36.96 21.41 -3.48
N GLU A 84 37.30 22.12 -2.42
CA GLU A 84 37.80 23.48 -2.46
C GLU A 84 39.31 23.45 -2.65
N VAL A 85 39.83 24.50 -3.28
CA VAL A 85 41.27 24.70 -3.46
C VAL A 85 41.71 25.95 -2.71
N ASP A 86 42.93 25.91 -2.19
CA ASP A 86 43.64 27.07 -1.70
C ASP A 86 44.79 27.40 -2.66
N ILE A 87 45.23 28.66 -2.66
CA ILE A 87 46.39 29.10 -3.45
C ILE A 87 47.56 29.28 -2.49
N VAL A 88 48.49 28.34 -2.52
CA VAL A 88 49.71 28.39 -1.70
C VAL A 88 50.89 28.51 -2.65
N ASN A 89 51.71 29.55 -2.48
CA ASN A 89 52.87 29.83 -3.33
C ASN A 89 52.57 29.92 -4.84
N GLY A 90 51.34 30.34 -5.20
CA GLY A 90 50.90 30.47 -6.59
C GLY A 90 50.36 29.18 -7.22
N GLU A 91 50.37 28.06 -6.50
CA GLU A 91 49.84 26.77 -6.96
C GLU A 91 48.50 26.46 -6.29
N LYS A 92 47.57 25.87 -7.07
CA LYS A 92 46.28 25.39 -6.55
C LYS A 92 46.48 24.07 -5.81
N GLN A 93 46.26 24.09 -4.50
CA GLN A 93 46.33 22.91 -3.65
C GLN A 93 44.93 22.54 -3.16
N LYS A 94 44.59 21.25 -3.16
CA LYS A 94 43.30 20.78 -2.66
C LYS A 94 43.27 20.90 -1.14
N LEU A 95 42.14 21.33 -0.58
CA LEU A 95 41.99 21.37 0.87
C LEU A 95 41.70 19.98 1.44
N HIS A 96 42.42 19.65 2.51
CA HIS A 96 42.39 18.33 3.13
C HIS A 96 41.22 18.10 4.10
N GLY A 97 40.74 19.18 4.73
CA GLY A 97 39.67 19.11 5.72
C GLY A 97 38.28 19.02 5.09
N PHE A 98 37.49 18.05 5.54
CA PHE A 98 36.10 17.83 5.17
C PHE A 98 35.20 17.87 6.41
N LEU A 99 34.04 18.51 6.27
CA LEU A 99 32.97 18.42 7.26
C LEU A 99 31.97 17.37 6.81
N ILE A 100 31.78 16.33 7.61
CA ILE A 100 30.85 15.24 7.34
C ILE A 100 29.69 15.37 8.33
N ASN A 101 28.52 15.75 7.84
CA ASN A 101 27.27 15.67 8.58
C ASN A 101 26.74 14.25 8.45
N LEU A 102 26.90 13.46 9.50
CA LEU A 102 26.43 12.09 9.60
C LEU A 102 25.05 12.08 10.27
N ILE A 103 24.08 11.49 9.57
CA ILE A 103 22.70 11.35 10.03
C ILE A 103 22.46 9.87 10.33
N ASP A 104 22.41 9.53 11.61
CA ASP A 104 22.09 8.18 12.07
C ASP A 104 20.58 7.97 11.99
N SER A 105 20.14 7.06 11.12
CA SER A 105 18.72 6.85 10.85
C SER A 105 18.16 5.69 11.67
N PRO A 106 16.92 5.80 12.17
CA PRO A 106 16.32 4.73 12.96
C PRO A 106 16.17 3.44 12.15
N GLY A 107 16.48 2.31 12.77
CA GLY A 107 16.32 0.99 12.15
C GLY A 107 14.89 0.42 12.21
N HIS A 108 14.08 0.95 13.14
CA HIS A 108 12.75 0.45 13.47
C HIS A 108 11.61 1.43 13.17
N VAL A 109 11.90 2.65 12.72
CA VAL A 109 10.83 3.61 12.49
C VAL A 109 10.27 3.40 11.10
N ASP A 110 9.19 2.62 11.07
CA ASP A 110 8.29 2.55 9.94
C ASP A 110 7.57 3.89 9.78
N PHE A 111 8.25 4.86 9.13
CA PHE A 111 7.64 6.12 8.70
C PHE A 111 6.51 5.89 7.69
N SER A 112 6.18 4.64 7.30
CA SER A 112 5.05 4.39 6.43
C SER A 112 3.76 4.94 7.02
N SER A 113 3.59 4.96 8.33
CA SER A 113 2.35 5.43 8.95
C SER A 113 2.18 6.94 8.81
N GLU A 114 3.23 7.72 9.09
CA GLU A 114 3.24 9.17 9.00
C GLU A 114 3.28 9.63 7.54
N ALA A 115 4.07 8.97 6.70
CA ALA A 115 4.13 9.26 5.27
C ALA A 115 2.79 8.94 4.59
N ARG A 116 2.19 7.78 4.90
CA ARG A 116 0.85 7.42 4.43
C ARG A 116 -0.19 8.42 4.91
N ALA A 117 -0.16 8.79 6.20
CA ALA A 117 -1.11 9.76 6.74
C ALA A 117 -0.99 11.11 6.06
N LYS A 118 0.23 11.57 5.77
CA LYS A 118 0.48 12.80 5.03
C LYS A 118 -0.08 12.71 3.60
N ILE A 119 0.21 11.63 2.87
CA ILE A 119 -0.30 11.42 1.51
C ILE A 119 -1.83 11.39 1.50
N LEU A 120 -2.45 10.69 2.45
CA LEU A 120 -3.90 10.59 2.57
C LEU A 120 -4.54 11.96 2.87
N ALA A 121 -3.95 12.74 3.76
CA ALA A 121 -4.43 14.09 4.06
C ALA A 121 -4.27 15.05 2.88
N GLU A 122 -3.10 15.06 2.22
CA GLU A 122 -2.79 16.01 1.14
C GLU A 122 -3.53 15.70 -0.17
N LYS A 123 -3.70 14.42 -0.52
CA LYS A 123 -4.28 14.02 -1.81
C LYS A 123 -5.76 13.66 -1.77
N TYR A 124 -6.26 13.24 -0.61
CA TYR A 124 -7.59 12.65 -0.48
C TYR A 124 -8.40 13.25 0.65
N GLU A 125 -7.98 14.39 1.21
CA GLU A 125 -8.66 15.13 2.29
C GLU A 125 -8.96 14.25 3.51
N TYR A 126 -8.14 13.22 3.74
CA TYR A 126 -8.32 12.29 4.83
C TYR A 126 -7.90 12.93 6.16
N ASP A 127 -8.63 12.67 7.24
CA ASP A 127 -8.24 13.16 8.56
C ASP A 127 -6.88 12.56 8.98
N VAL A 128 -5.91 13.43 9.27
CA VAL A 128 -4.53 13.01 9.57
C VAL A 128 -4.44 12.21 10.87
N THR A 129 -5.33 12.43 11.83
CA THR A 129 -5.34 11.71 13.11
C THR A 129 -5.87 10.30 12.93
N GLU A 130 -6.91 10.12 12.11
CA GLU A 130 -7.44 8.81 11.72
C GLU A 130 -6.48 8.05 10.81
N ALA A 131 -5.84 8.73 9.86
CA ALA A 131 -4.91 8.10 8.93
C ALA A 131 -3.69 7.47 9.62
N ARG A 132 -3.25 8.06 10.75
CA ARG A 132 -2.21 7.49 11.62
C ARG A 132 -2.70 6.27 12.41
N LYS A 133 -4.01 6.13 12.60
CA LYS A 133 -4.66 5.02 13.33
C LYS A 133 -5.20 3.92 12.41
N ILE A 134 -4.78 3.88 11.15
CA ILE A 134 -5.03 2.73 10.28
C ILE A 134 -4.27 1.52 10.85
N TRP A 135 -5.02 0.48 11.23
CA TRP A 135 -4.46 -0.76 11.76
C TRP A 135 -3.92 -1.65 10.66
N CYS A 136 -4.68 -1.84 9.56
CA CYS A 136 -4.26 -2.64 8.44
C CYS A 136 -5.08 -2.36 7.18
N PHE A 137 -4.53 -2.78 6.04
CA PHE A 137 -5.26 -2.99 4.78
C PHE A 137 -5.68 -4.45 4.66
N GLY A 138 -6.70 -4.77 3.86
CA GLY A 138 -7.16 -6.15 3.72
C GLY A 138 -7.94 -6.41 2.42
N PRO A 139 -8.01 -7.65 1.94
CA PRO A 139 -7.31 -8.84 2.47
C PRO A 139 -5.79 -8.83 2.20
N ASP A 140 -5.07 -9.82 2.73
CA ASP A 140 -3.65 -10.07 2.50
C ASP A 140 -2.72 -8.88 2.82
N GLY A 141 -3.13 -8.00 3.73
CA GLY A 141 -2.35 -6.82 4.16
C GLY A 141 -2.21 -5.71 3.10
N THR A 142 -2.74 -5.89 1.90
CA THR A 142 -2.54 -4.99 0.75
C THR A 142 -3.83 -4.71 -0.04
N GLY A 143 -4.91 -5.45 0.25
CA GLY A 143 -6.19 -5.28 -0.41
C GLY A 143 -6.84 -3.92 -0.12
N ALA A 144 -7.78 -3.54 -1.00
CA ALA A 144 -8.40 -2.22 -0.99
C ALA A 144 -9.52 -2.05 0.05
N ASN A 145 -9.31 -2.51 1.28
CA ASN A 145 -10.15 -2.23 2.43
C ASN A 145 -9.28 -1.72 3.57
N ILE A 146 -9.82 -0.85 4.42
CA ILE A 146 -9.07 -0.26 5.54
C ILE A 146 -9.78 -0.49 6.87
N LEU A 147 -9.01 -0.86 7.89
CA LEU A 147 -9.46 -0.90 9.28
C LEU A 147 -8.83 0.23 10.06
N VAL A 148 -9.66 1.08 10.67
CA VAL A 148 -9.24 2.29 11.37
C VAL A 148 -9.74 2.25 12.82
N ASP A 149 -8.85 2.52 13.76
CA ASP A 149 -9.22 2.74 15.15
C ASP A 149 -9.66 4.20 15.35
N VAL A 150 -10.92 4.38 15.70
CA VAL A 150 -11.49 5.69 16.06
C VAL A 150 -11.97 5.72 17.52
N THR A 151 -11.55 4.74 18.32
CA THR A 151 -11.91 4.61 19.73
C THR A 151 -11.30 5.72 20.58
N LYS A 152 -11.86 5.92 21.78
CA LYS A 152 -11.38 6.88 22.78
C LYS A 152 -11.40 6.26 24.17
N GLY A 153 -10.23 6.20 24.83
CA GLY A 153 -10.14 5.80 26.24
C GLY A 153 -10.32 4.31 26.52
N VAL A 154 -10.22 3.44 25.51
CA VAL A 154 -10.36 1.98 25.69
C VAL A 154 -9.09 1.39 26.30
N GLN A 155 -9.23 0.78 27.47
CA GLN A 155 -8.13 0.07 28.12
C GLN A 155 -7.83 -1.24 27.39
N TYR A 156 -6.55 -1.63 27.35
CA TYR A 156 -6.06 -2.88 26.75
C TYR A 156 -6.32 -3.07 25.25
N LEU A 157 -6.74 -2.02 24.52
CA LEU A 157 -7.06 -2.10 23.09
C LEU A 157 -5.91 -2.67 22.24
N ASN A 158 -4.68 -2.25 22.53
CA ASN A 158 -3.52 -2.71 21.77
C ASN A 158 -3.23 -4.21 21.95
N GLU A 159 -3.69 -4.84 23.03
CA GLU A 159 -3.49 -6.28 23.27
C GLU A 159 -4.34 -7.16 22.35
N ILE A 160 -5.46 -6.63 21.85
CA ILE A 160 -6.35 -7.37 20.94
C ILE A 160 -6.11 -7.05 19.45
N LYS A 161 -5.25 -6.07 19.16
CA LYS A 161 -5.06 -5.52 17.81
C LYS A 161 -4.79 -6.61 16.78
N ASP A 162 -3.82 -7.48 17.04
CA ASP A 162 -3.43 -8.54 16.11
C ASP A 162 -4.56 -9.55 15.86
N SER A 163 -5.36 -9.82 16.89
CA SER A 163 -6.52 -10.72 16.78
C SER A 163 -7.64 -10.09 15.95
N VAL A 164 -7.91 -8.79 16.11
CA VAL A 164 -8.89 -8.08 15.28
C VAL A 164 -8.39 -7.99 13.84
N VAL A 165 -7.11 -7.68 13.63
CA VAL A 165 -6.49 -7.65 12.29
C VAL A 165 -6.61 -9.01 11.61
N ALA A 166 -6.33 -10.12 12.31
CA ALA A 166 -6.50 -11.47 11.76
C ALA A 166 -7.96 -11.76 11.38
N GLY A 167 -8.93 -11.41 12.25
CA GLY A 167 -10.35 -11.51 11.93
C GLY A 167 -10.75 -10.67 10.72
N PHE A 168 -10.16 -9.47 10.58
CA PHE A 168 -10.38 -8.58 9.44
C PHE A 168 -9.81 -9.11 8.13
N GLN A 169 -8.58 -9.65 8.13
CA GLN A 169 -8.00 -10.27 6.93
C GLN A 169 -8.89 -11.41 6.42
N TRP A 170 -9.35 -12.27 7.34
CA TRP A 170 -10.23 -13.37 6.99
C TRP A 170 -11.59 -12.88 6.47
N ALA A 171 -12.21 -11.95 7.20
CA ALA A 171 -13.51 -11.41 6.82
C ALA A 171 -13.47 -10.75 5.44
N THR A 172 -12.44 -9.96 5.14
CA THR A 172 -12.29 -9.27 3.84
C THR A 172 -11.88 -10.20 2.70
N LYS A 173 -11.34 -11.38 2.99
CA LYS A 173 -11.03 -12.41 1.98
C LYS A 173 -12.27 -13.16 1.52
N GLU A 174 -13.15 -13.53 2.45
CA GLU A 174 -14.34 -14.32 2.12
C GLU A 174 -15.58 -13.41 1.91
N GLY A 175 -15.75 -12.32 2.63
CA GLY A 175 -16.96 -11.52 2.44
C GLY A 175 -18.24 -12.25 2.91
N VAL A 176 -19.30 -11.50 3.21
CA VAL A 176 -20.55 -12.07 3.75
C VAL A 176 -21.50 -12.59 2.65
N LEU A 177 -21.39 -12.03 1.43
CA LEU A 177 -22.32 -12.32 0.35
C LEU A 177 -22.10 -13.72 -0.25
N CYS A 178 -20.89 -14.05 -0.69
CA CYS A 178 -20.65 -15.27 -1.47
C CYS A 178 -19.21 -15.81 -1.41
N ASP A 179 -18.49 -15.61 -0.30
CA ASP A 179 -17.10 -16.08 -0.14
C ASP A 179 -16.12 -15.50 -1.20
N GLU A 180 -16.35 -14.25 -1.64
CA GLU A 180 -15.49 -13.47 -2.54
C GLU A 180 -14.86 -12.26 -1.83
N ASN A 181 -13.68 -11.83 -2.29
CA ASN A 181 -12.93 -10.72 -1.70
C ASN A 181 -13.77 -9.43 -1.63
N MET A 182 -13.77 -8.79 -0.46
CA MET A 182 -14.29 -7.44 -0.28
C MET A 182 -13.40 -6.41 -0.95
N ARG A 183 -13.96 -5.27 -1.36
CA ARG A 183 -13.20 -4.17 -1.98
C ARG A 183 -13.88 -2.82 -1.73
N GLY A 184 -13.08 -1.80 -1.46
CA GLY A 184 -13.52 -0.42 -1.37
C GLY A 184 -14.23 -0.07 -0.06
N ILE A 185 -13.96 -0.81 1.03
CA ILE A 185 -14.67 -0.63 2.30
C ILE A 185 -13.75 -0.07 3.38
N ARG A 186 -14.24 0.95 4.09
CA ARG A 186 -13.62 1.49 5.31
C ARG A 186 -14.38 1.00 6.54
N PHE A 187 -13.66 0.38 7.48
CA PHE A 187 -14.18 -0.07 8.75
C PHE A 187 -13.61 0.78 9.87
N ASN A 188 -14.50 1.31 10.72
CA ASN A 188 -14.14 2.13 11.87
C ASN A 188 -14.49 1.39 13.17
N ILE A 189 -13.50 1.18 14.04
CA ILE A 189 -13.72 0.65 15.38
C ILE A 189 -14.10 1.82 16.27
N HIS A 190 -15.39 1.94 16.60
CA HIS A 190 -15.92 3.04 17.40
C HIS A 190 -15.73 2.83 18.90
N ASP A 191 -15.99 1.62 19.37
CA ASP A 191 -15.88 1.27 20.79
C ASP A 191 -15.55 -0.21 20.96
N VAL A 192 -14.93 -0.54 22.09
CA VAL A 192 -14.60 -1.92 22.47
C VAL A 192 -14.69 -2.03 23.99
N THR A 193 -15.49 -2.97 24.47
CA THR A 193 -15.51 -3.36 25.88
C THR A 193 -14.74 -4.66 26.07
N LEU A 194 -13.78 -4.66 26.98
CA LEU A 194 -12.85 -5.76 27.19
C LEU A 194 -12.87 -6.23 28.65
N HIS A 195 -12.78 -7.55 28.84
CA HIS A 195 -12.62 -8.14 30.17
C HIS A 195 -11.29 -7.69 30.80
N ALA A 196 -11.22 -7.52 32.13
CA ALA A 196 -9.97 -7.07 32.77
C ALA A 196 -8.81 -8.06 32.54
N ASP A 197 -9.05 -9.35 32.78
CA ASP A 197 -8.03 -10.38 32.65
C ASP A 197 -7.75 -10.77 31.18
N ALA A 198 -6.47 -10.80 30.81
CA ALA A 198 -6.00 -11.11 29.45
C ALA A 198 -6.38 -12.53 28.98
N ILE A 199 -6.58 -13.48 29.90
CA ILE A 199 -6.98 -14.86 29.57
C ILE A 199 -8.33 -14.93 28.85
N HIS A 200 -9.20 -13.94 29.07
CA HIS A 200 -10.52 -13.85 28.43
C HIS A 200 -10.50 -13.04 27.12
N ARG A 201 -9.31 -12.61 26.67
CA ARG A 201 -9.13 -11.74 25.49
C ARG A 201 -8.22 -12.37 24.43
N GLY A 202 -8.03 -13.68 24.49
CA GLY A 202 -7.22 -14.42 23.52
C GLY A 202 -7.85 -14.45 22.12
N GLY A 203 -7.02 -14.75 21.11
CA GLY A 203 -7.43 -14.74 19.70
C GLY A 203 -8.63 -15.65 19.38
N GLY A 204 -8.80 -16.76 20.09
CA GLY A 204 -9.97 -17.65 19.93
C GLY A 204 -11.31 -16.99 20.25
N GLN A 205 -11.32 -15.94 21.08
CA GLN A 205 -12.52 -15.16 21.41
C GLN A 205 -12.66 -13.94 20.49
N ILE A 206 -11.55 -13.24 20.24
CA ILE A 206 -11.56 -11.97 19.51
C ILE A 206 -11.72 -12.17 18.00
N ILE A 207 -11.04 -13.14 17.39
CA ILE A 207 -11.04 -13.34 15.93
C ILE A 207 -12.46 -13.62 15.40
N PRO A 208 -13.23 -14.57 15.97
CA PRO A 208 -14.59 -14.82 15.51
C PRO A 208 -15.52 -13.62 15.75
N THR A 209 -15.35 -12.93 16.88
CA THR A 209 -16.14 -11.74 17.23
C THR A 209 -15.90 -10.59 16.23
N ALA A 210 -14.64 -10.30 15.92
CA ALA A 210 -14.25 -9.32 14.91
C ALA A 210 -14.82 -9.67 13.54
N ARG A 211 -14.75 -10.95 13.13
CA ARG A 211 -15.32 -11.40 11.85
C ARG A 211 -16.84 -11.22 11.80
N ARG A 212 -17.56 -11.58 12.88
CA ARG A 212 -19.02 -11.43 12.96
C ARG A 212 -19.45 -9.98 12.87
N VAL A 213 -18.82 -9.07 13.62
CA VAL A 213 -19.18 -7.65 13.59
C VAL A 213 -18.89 -7.03 12.21
N ILE A 214 -17.80 -7.41 11.56
CA ILE A 214 -17.49 -6.96 10.19
C ILE A 214 -18.60 -7.37 9.21
N TYR A 215 -19.06 -8.63 9.26
CA TYR A 215 -20.16 -9.09 8.42
C TYR A 215 -21.49 -8.38 8.72
N ALA A 216 -21.80 -8.15 10.00
CA ALA A 216 -22.97 -7.36 10.38
C ALA A 216 -22.92 -5.95 9.79
N CYS A 217 -21.79 -5.25 9.94
CA CYS A 217 -21.58 -3.92 9.38
C CYS A 217 -21.76 -3.90 7.86
N VAL A 218 -21.20 -4.87 7.14
CA VAL A 218 -21.34 -4.96 5.68
C VAL A 218 -22.80 -5.13 5.28
N LEU A 219 -23.57 -6.00 5.94
CA LEU A 219 -24.98 -6.19 5.63
C LEU A 219 -25.81 -4.93 5.87
N THR A 220 -25.51 -4.18 6.94
CA THR A 220 -26.19 -2.89 7.22
C THR A 220 -25.79 -1.77 6.26
N ALA A 221 -24.62 -1.88 5.62
CA ALA A 221 -24.08 -0.88 4.70
C ALA A 221 -24.57 -1.02 3.25
N GLN A 222 -25.60 -1.86 2.99
CA GLN A 222 -26.16 -2.10 1.66
C GLN A 222 -25.11 -2.53 0.62
N PRO A 223 -24.52 -3.73 0.78
CA PRO A 223 -23.38 -4.14 -0.03
C PRO A 223 -23.74 -4.25 -1.52
N ARG A 224 -22.73 -4.12 -2.38
CA ARG A 224 -22.85 -4.26 -3.84
C ARG A 224 -21.85 -5.27 -4.35
N LEU A 225 -22.21 -5.97 -5.42
CA LEU A 225 -21.29 -6.86 -6.12
C LEU A 225 -20.50 -6.06 -7.15
N LEU A 226 -19.20 -6.32 -7.26
CA LEU A 226 -18.37 -5.76 -8.32
C LEU A 226 -18.16 -6.81 -9.41
N GLU A 227 -18.35 -6.43 -10.67
CA GLU A 227 -17.97 -7.26 -11.81
C GLU A 227 -16.64 -6.76 -12.41
N PRO A 228 -15.75 -7.66 -12.86
CA PRO A 228 -14.53 -7.25 -13.55
C PRO A 228 -14.86 -6.82 -14.98
N VAL A 229 -14.10 -5.84 -15.47
CA VAL A 229 -14.27 -5.24 -16.79
C VAL A 229 -12.95 -5.32 -17.55
N TYR A 230 -13.02 -5.76 -18.80
CA TYR A 230 -11.91 -5.70 -19.73
C TYR A 230 -11.87 -4.34 -20.41
N LEU A 231 -10.66 -3.79 -20.57
CA LEU A 231 -10.35 -2.88 -21.65
C LEU A 231 -10.06 -3.74 -22.88
N VAL A 232 -10.91 -3.58 -23.89
CA VAL A 232 -10.80 -4.27 -25.17
C VAL A 232 -10.25 -3.28 -26.19
N GLU A 233 -9.15 -3.64 -26.83
CA GLU A 233 -8.62 -2.93 -27.99
C GLU A 233 -8.87 -3.75 -29.25
N ILE A 234 -9.52 -3.16 -30.25
CA ILE A 234 -9.95 -3.85 -31.46
C ILE A 234 -9.39 -3.11 -32.67
N GLN A 235 -8.56 -3.79 -33.43
CA GLN A 235 -8.04 -3.26 -34.68
C GLN A 235 -8.85 -3.80 -35.86
N CYS A 236 -9.32 -2.92 -36.74
CA CYS A 236 -10.11 -3.31 -37.92
C CYS A 236 -10.03 -2.26 -39.05
N PRO A 237 -10.38 -2.61 -40.31
CA PRO A 237 -10.61 -1.62 -41.36
C PRO A 237 -11.88 -0.79 -41.10
N GLU A 238 -11.94 0.43 -41.66
CA GLU A 238 -13.10 1.35 -41.53
C GLU A 238 -14.45 0.67 -41.85
N SER A 239 -14.49 -0.16 -42.89
CA SER A 239 -15.69 -0.88 -43.33
C SER A 239 -16.27 -1.84 -42.28
N ALA A 240 -15.46 -2.28 -41.32
CA ALA A 240 -15.83 -3.25 -40.29
C ALA A 240 -16.22 -2.60 -38.94
N VAL A 241 -15.97 -1.29 -38.77
CA VAL A 241 -16.20 -0.57 -37.50
C VAL A 241 -17.66 -0.67 -37.06
N GLY A 242 -18.62 -0.54 -37.99
CA GLY A 242 -20.05 -0.66 -37.67
C GLY A 242 -20.44 -2.01 -37.03
N GLY A 243 -19.78 -3.10 -37.45
CA GLY A 243 -19.99 -4.44 -36.88
C GLY A 243 -19.51 -4.54 -35.42
N ILE A 244 -18.47 -3.80 -35.06
CA ILE A 244 -17.94 -3.74 -33.69
C ILE A 244 -18.97 -3.13 -32.74
N TYR A 245 -19.53 -1.97 -33.09
CA TYR A 245 -20.55 -1.29 -32.28
C TYR A 245 -21.77 -2.19 -32.04
N GLY A 246 -22.23 -2.91 -33.07
CA GLY A 246 -23.35 -3.84 -32.95
C GLY A 246 -23.09 -5.01 -31.98
N VAL A 247 -21.87 -5.54 -31.95
CA VAL A 247 -21.50 -6.62 -31.02
C VAL A 247 -21.32 -6.10 -29.60
N LEU A 248 -20.65 -4.95 -29.43
CA LEU A 248 -20.43 -4.34 -28.11
C LEU A 248 -21.76 -3.93 -27.44
N ASN A 249 -22.67 -3.28 -28.17
CA ASN A 249 -23.95 -2.83 -27.62
C ASN A 249 -24.80 -3.99 -27.08
N ARG A 250 -24.80 -5.14 -27.77
CA ARG A 250 -25.52 -6.35 -27.32
C ARG A 250 -24.92 -6.97 -26.04
N ARG A 251 -23.68 -6.63 -25.70
CA ARG A 251 -22.88 -7.20 -24.59
C ARG A 251 -22.58 -6.19 -23.49
N ARG A 252 -23.35 -5.11 -23.39
CA ARG A 252 -23.12 -4.00 -22.44
C ARG A 252 -21.72 -3.37 -22.58
N GLY A 253 -21.12 -3.46 -23.76
CA GLY A 253 -19.84 -2.83 -24.05
C GLY A 253 -20.01 -1.32 -24.21
N HIS A 254 -19.01 -0.55 -23.76
CA HIS A 254 -18.99 0.91 -23.86
C HIS A 254 -17.72 1.36 -24.57
N VAL A 255 -17.86 1.94 -25.76
CA VAL A 255 -16.73 2.46 -26.54
C VAL A 255 -16.24 3.75 -25.89
N ILE A 256 -14.93 3.82 -25.62
CA ILE A 256 -14.27 4.96 -24.97
C ILE A 256 -13.48 5.81 -25.95
N GLU A 257 -12.90 5.18 -26.96
CA GLU A 257 -12.02 5.83 -27.92
C GLU A 257 -12.14 5.11 -29.26
N GLU A 258 -12.23 5.90 -30.33
CA GLU A 258 -12.08 5.43 -31.69
C GLU A 258 -11.05 6.34 -32.37
N SER A 259 -9.96 5.75 -32.85
CA SER A 259 -8.90 6.49 -33.52
C SER A 259 -8.41 5.78 -34.77
N GLN A 260 -8.17 6.55 -35.83
CA GLN A 260 -7.56 6.05 -37.05
C GLN A 260 -6.04 5.93 -36.86
N VAL A 261 -5.46 4.81 -37.28
CA VAL A 261 -4.02 4.61 -37.26
C VAL A 261 -3.40 5.41 -38.40
N ALA A 262 -2.66 6.47 -38.03
CA ALA A 262 -2.03 7.37 -38.99
C ALA A 262 -1.18 6.61 -40.02
N GLY A 263 -1.43 6.90 -41.31
CA GLY A 263 -0.74 6.26 -42.43
C GLY A 263 -1.33 4.92 -42.87
N THR A 264 -2.43 4.44 -42.27
CA THR A 264 -3.11 3.20 -42.69
C THR A 264 -4.64 3.35 -42.71
N PRO A 265 -5.38 2.50 -43.44
CA PRO A 265 -6.86 2.48 -43.40
C PRO A 265 -7.43 1.76 -42.17
N MET A 266 -6.60 1.50 -41.14
CA MET A 266 -7.00 0.77 -39.95
C MET A 266 -7.50 1.74 -38.87
N PHE A 267 -8.50 1.30 -38.13
CA PHE A 267 -9.06 1.93 -36.95
C PHE A 267 -8.75 1.08 -35.73
N VAL A 268 -8.51 1.75 -34.61
CA VAL A 268 -8.44 1.16 -33.28
C VAL A 268 -9.64 1.63 -32.50
N VAL A 269 -10.47 0.68 -32.07
CA VAL A 269 -11.61 0.92 -31.19
C VAL A 269 -11.26 0.38 -29.81
N LYS A 270 -11.26 1.25 -28.80
CA LYS A 270 -11.13 0.85 -27.41
C LYS A 270 -12.48 0.89 -26.73
N ALA A 271 -12.80 -0.16 -25.98
CA ALA A 271 -14.07 -0.28 -25.29
C ALA A 271 -13.93 -1.00 -23.94
N TYR A 272 -14.79 -0.64 -23.00
CA TYR A 272 -15.02 -1.44 -21.80
C TYR A 272 -15.99 -2.57 -22.09
N LEU A 273 -15.68 -3.79 -21.63
CA LEU A 273 -16.51 -4.97 -21.78
C LEU A 273 -16.56 -5.75 -20.47
N PRO A 274 -17.74 -5.92 -19.83
CA PRO A 274 -17.84 -6.76 -18.64
C PRO A 274 -17.42 -8.20 -18.95
N VAL A 275 -16.57 -8.79 -18.10
CA VAL A 275 -15.99 -10.13 -18.34
C VAL A 275 -17.09 -11.20 -18.48
N ASN A 276 -18.18 -11.09 -17.73
CA ASN A 276 -19.29 -12.03 -17.86
C ASN A 276 -19.99 -12.00 -19.23
N GLU A 277 -19.89 -10.88 -19.96
CA GLU A 277 -20.45 -10.71 -21.30
C GLU A 277 -19.42 -11.01 -22.40
N SER A 278 -18.14 -11.28 -22.05
CA SER A 278 -17.07 -11.52 -23.02
C SER A 278 -17.02 -12.97 -23.54
N PHE A 279 -17.78 -13.90 -22.94
CA PHE A 279 -17.83 -15.28 -23.41
C PHE A 279 -18.39 -15.37 -24.83
N GLY A 280 -17.61 -15.94 -25.76
CA GLY A 280 -17.94 -16.00 -27.18
C GLY A 280 -17.79 -14.67 -27.95
N PHE A 281 -17.29 -13.61 -27.30
CA PHE A 281 -17.12 -12.28 -27.91
C PHE A 281 -16.28 -12.33 -29.19
N THR A 282 -15.13 -12.99 -29.18
CA THR A 282 -14.23 -13.07 -30.35
C THR A 282 -14.91 -13.71 -31.56
N ALA A 283 -15.69 -14.78 -31.36
CA ALA A 283 -16.38 -15.46 -32.45
C ALA A 283 -17.50 -14.59 -33.05
N ASP A 284 -18.29 -13.95 -32.18
CA ASP A 284 -19.37 -13.02 -32.55
C ASP A 284 -18.81 -11.80 -33.30
N LEU A 285 -17.71 -11.23 -32.79
CA LEU A 285 -16.99 -10.13 -33.44
C LEU A 285 -16.47 -10.54 -34.82
N ARG A 286 -15.82 -11.70 -34.93
CA ARG A 286 -15.32 -12.23 -36.21
C ARG A 286 -16.44 -12.40 -37.22
N SER A 287 -17.58 -12.96 -36.80
CA SER A 287 -18.75 -13.18 -37.68
C SER A 287 -19.34 -11.86 -38.19
N ASN A 288 -19.40 -10.82 -37.36
CA ASN A 288 -20.00 -9.53 -37.72
C ASN A 288 -19.03 -8.57 -38.44
N THR A 289 -17.76 -8.96 -38.60
CA THR A 289 -16.72 -8.14 -39.25
C THR A 289 -16.07 -8.85 -40.45
N GLY A 290 -16.65 -9.97 -40.92
CA GLY A 290 -16.05 -10.77 -41.99
C GLY A 290 -14.68 -11.35 -41.63
N GLY A 291 -14.37 -11.44 -40.34
CA GLY A 291 -13.10 -11.87 -39.79
C GLY A 291 -11.97 -10.85 -39.86
N GLN A 292 -12.29 -9.58 -40.08
CA GLN A 292 -11.32 -8.50 -40.22
C GLN A 292 -10.98 -7.78 -38.90
N ALA A 293 -11.77 -8.00 -37.85
CA ALA A 293 -11.51 -7.41 -36.52
C ALA A 293 -10.86 -8.43 -35.57
N PHE A 294 -9.84 -7.98 -34.85
CA PHE A 294 -9.12 -8.79 -33.87
C PHE A 294 -9.13 -8.08 -32.50
N PRO A 295 -9.77 -8.67 -31.48
CA PRO A 295 -9.83 -8.06 -30.15
C PRO A 295 -8.66 -8.51 -29.28
N GLN A 296 -8.11 -7.59 -28.51
CA GLN A 296 -7.22 -7.84 -27.38
C GLN A 296 -7.92 -7.40 -26.10
N CYS A 297 -8.02 -8.27 -25.10
CA CYS A 297 -8.70 -7.98 -23.84
C CYS A 297 -7.68 -8.00 -22.70
N VAL A 298 -7.60 -6.91 -21.93
CA VAL A 298 -6.83 -6.83 -20.69
C VAL A 298 -7.74 -6.43 -19.55
N PHE A 299 -7.55 -7.00 -18.37
CA PHE A 299 -8.28 -6.55 -17.18
C PHE A 299 -7.95 -5.08 -16.92
N ASP A 300 -9.00 -4.27 -16.73
CA ASP A 300 -8.84 -2.83 -16.51
C ASP A 300 -9.28 -2.45 -15.09
N HIS A 301 -10.56 -2.65 -14.77
CA HIS A 301 -11.12 -2.23 -13.49
C HIS A 301 -12.26 -3.13 -13.01
N TRP A 302 -12.71 -2.84 -11.79
CA TRP A 302 -13.93 -3.39 -11.19
C TRP A 302 -15.02 -2.33 -11.23
N GLN A 303 -16.20 -2.69 -11.68
CA GLN A 303 -17.36 -1.80 -11.67
C GLN A 303 -18.50 -2.42 -10.85
N VAL A 304 -19.39 -1.57 -10.31
CA VAL A 304 -20.58 -2.06 -9.61
C VAL A 304 -21.49 -2.76 -10.60
N LEU A 305 -21.82 -4.03 -10.31
CA LEU A 305 -22.86 -4.74 -11.05
C LEU A 305 -24.22 -4.09 -10.71
N PRO A 306 -24.95 -3.56 -11.70
CA PRO A 306 -26.20 -2.86 -11.43
C PRO A 306 -27.25 -3.74 -10.72
N GLY A 307 -27.87 -3.18 -9.68
CA GLY A 307 -28.87 -3.86 -8.86
C GLY A 307 -28.41 -4.11 -7.42
N ASN A 308 -29.29 -4.69 -6.60
CA ASN A 308 -29.04 -4.95 -5.20
C ASN A 308 -28.93 -6.47 -4.93
N PRO A 309 -27.78 -6.99 -4.46
CA PRO A 309 -27.61 -8.43 -4.20
C PRO A 309 -28.52 -8.99 -3.10
N LEU A 310 -29.15 -8.14 -2.29
CA LEU A 310 -30.10 -8.55 -1.25
C LEU A 310 -31.55 -8.60 -1.74
N GLU A 311 -31.83 -8.15 -2.97
CA GLU A 311 -33.16 -8.21 -3.59
C GLU A 311 -33.27 -9.44 -4.51
N PRO A 312 -34.09 -10.46 -4.17
CA PRO A 312 -34.09 -11.75 -4.88
C PRO A 312 -34.38 -11.68 -6.39
N SER A 313 -35.08 -10.64 -6.86
CA SER A 313 -35.40 -10.43 -8.27
C SER A 313 -34.26 -9.80 -9.08
N SER A 314 -33.17 -9.38 -8.44
CA SER A 314 -32.06 -8.68 -9.10
C SER A 314 -31.05 -9.66 -9.72
N LYS A 315 -30.37 -9.22 -10.80
CA LYS A 315 -29.26 -9.96 -11.41
C LYS A 315 -28.12 -10.24 -10.41
N PRO A 316 -27.67 -9.27 -9.58
CA PRO A 316 -26.68 -9.56 -8.53
C PRO A 316 -27.11 -10.64 -7.53
N ALA A 317 -28.39 -10.70 -7.14
CA ALA A 317 -28.86 -11.71 -6.19
C ALA A 317 -28.79 -13.13 -6.78
N GLN A 318 -29.13 -13.29 -8.06
CA GLN A 318 -28.97 -14.55 -8.78
C GLN A 318 -27.50 -14.98 -8.85
N VAL A 319 -26.60 -14.06 -9.21
CA VAL A 319 -25.15 -14.33 -9.25
C VAL A 319 -24.62 -14.76 -7.88
N VAL A 320 -25.08 -14.10 -6.81
CA VAL A 320 -24.74 -14.48 -5.43
C VAL A 320 -25.26 -15.88 -5.11
N ALA A 321 -26.53 -16.18 -5.39
CA ALA A 321 -27.12 -17.50 -5.12
C ALA A 321 -26.39 -18.63 -5.88
N ASP A 322 -26.11 -18.45 -7.16
CA ASP A 322 -25.39 -19.42 -8.00
C ASP A 322 -23.95 -19.63 -7.50
N THR A 323 -23.27 -18.54 -7.11
CA THR A 323 -21.91 -18.62 -6.56
C THR A 323 -21.90 -19.36 -5.23
N ARG A 324 -22.87 -19.08 -4.35
CA ARG A 324 -23.02 -19.74 -3.05
C ARG A 324 -23.29 -21.23 -3.23
N LYS A 325 -24.20 -21.60 -4.14
CA LYS A 325 -24.50 -22.99 -4.49
C LYS A 325 -23.26 -23.73 -4.99
N ARG A 326 -22.50 -23.12 -5.89
CA ARG A 326 -21.25 -23.69 -6.43
C ARG A 326 -20.19 -23.93 -5.33
N LYS A 327 -20.16 -23.08 -4.31
CA LYS A 327 -19.24 -23.18 -3.17
C LYS A 327 -19.76 -24.07 -2.03
N GLY A 328 -20.95 -24.66 -2.15
CA GLY A 328 -21.55 -25.49 -1.11
C GLY A 328 -22.10 -24.70 0.09
N LEU A 329 -22.34 -23.40 -0.08
CA LEU A 329 -22.97 -22.54 0.92
C LEU A 329 -24.50 -22.61 0.80
N LYS A 330 -25.22 -22.20 1.86
CA LYS A 330 -26.68 -22.00 1.78
C LYS A 330 -26.98 -20.96 0.70
N GLU A 331 -27.88 -21.23 -0.24
CA GLU A 331 -28.16 -20.35 -1.39
C GLU A 331 -28.54 -18.92 -0.95
N GLN A 332 -29.28 -18.79 0.16
CA GLN A 332 -29.63 -17.49 0.73
C GLN A 332 -28.45 -16.86 1.46
N VAL A 333 -28.28 -15.54 1.30
CA VAL A 333 -27.35 -14.74 2.10
C VAL A 333 -27.77 -14.85 3.58
N PRO A 334 -26.84 -15.02 4.53
CA PRO A 334 -27.19 -15.11 5.93
C PRO A 334 -27.87 -13.82 6.40
N SER A 335 -28.94 -13.94 7.19
CA SER A 335 -29.61 -12.79 7.78
C SER A 335 -28.69 -12.08 8.79
N LEU A 336 -28.96 -10.80 9.02
CA LEU A 336 -28.23 -9.97 9.98
C LEU A 336 -28.24 -10.59 11.39
N ASP A 337 -29.35 -11.20 11.81
CA ASP A 337 -29.53 -11.85 13.12
C ASP A 337 -28.51 -12.97 13.41
N ASN A 338 -27.92 -13.57 12.36
CA ASN A 338 -26.85 -14.56 12.56
C ASN A 338 -25.55 -13.94 13.10
N PHE A 339 -25.36 -12.64 12.90
CA PHE A 339 -24.15 -11.91 13.27
C PHE A 339 -24.34 -10.99 14.46
N LEU A 340 -25.57 -10.56 14.74
CA LEU A 340 -25.90 -9.83 15.95
C LEU A 340 -25.72 -10.69 17.20
N ASP A 341 -25.52 -10.01 18.33
CA ASP A 341 -25.49 -10.70 19.61
C ASP A 341 -26.88 -11.23 19.97
N LYS A 342 -26.92 -12.45 20.51
CA LYS A 342 -28.18 -13.06 20.93
C LYS A 342 -28.40 -12.64 22.38
N MET A 343 -29.06 -11.51 22.58
CA MET A 343 -29.47 -11.04 23.90
C MET A 343 -30.60 -11.89 24.48
#